data_AF-A0A8J1ZYD4-F1
#
_entry.id   AF-A0A8J1ZYD4-F1
#
_cell.length_a   1.000
_cell.length_b   1.000
_cell.length_c   1.000
_cell.angle_alpha   90.00
_cell.angle_beta   90.00
_cell.angle_gamma   90.00
#
_symmetry.space_group_name_H-M   'P 1'
#
loop_
_entity.id
_entity.type
_entity.pdbx_description
1 polymer ?
#
loop_
_entity_poly.entity_id
_entity_poly.type
_entity_poly.pdbx_seq_one_letter_code
_entity_poly.pdbx_strand_id
1 'polypeptide(L)'
;MRAGLLKYVAFSGRCTGHALASCVLLGGGVVSECVRLTSEFTARILSLLFGARIEQLRTQAPCSILPRIQGVHAGMLRYRPGSEGALGAGLPQVLDEEATLEQTRPATLLNAGEQGAVSTSKSKIPVETDLDPLLQKGGAASSLVSGGGDARQSSANLIALAHNILRAEFGTMQPDLLAEDFRFVFPVVGPLSKREFVEAFSSFQVRNTFPQLRGNFFGFQVDPLEPDRVWFFSRGDMLQTGPLKLPGLGCTLVKANSSKRVLTPPQILSMSFHADGRCYQLTGGYVADRMAGTCDGLGGFFGVLHALGITLPFPEGRPWKPSPFWEVFIMRAQQIIREWRQL
;
A
#
# COMPACT_ATOMS: atom_id res chain seq x y z
N MET A 1 -54.70 -49.69 -29.55
CA MET A 1 -53.42 -49.64 -28.81
C MET A 1 -52.73 -48.27 -28.78
N ARG A 2 -52.75 -47.45 -29.85
CA ARG A 2 -52.02 -46.16 -29.88
C ARG A 2 -52.51 -45.08 -28.91
N ALA A 3 -53.80 -45.07 -28.53
CA ALA A 3 -54.34 -44.07 -27.59
C ALA A 3 -53.95 -44.31 -26.11
N GLY A 4 -53.59 -45.54 -25.74
CA GLY A 4 -53.14 -45.87 -24.37
C GLY A 4 -51.70 -45.44 -24.10
N LEU A 5 -50.83 -45.54 -25.13
CA LEU A 5 -49.40 -45.23 -25.00
C LEU A 5 -49.16 -43.72 -24.79
N LEU A 6 -49.94 -42.86 -25.45
CA LEU A 6 -49.84 -41.40 -25.28
C LEU A 6 -50.27 -40.92 -23.88
N LYS A 7 -51.26 -41.58 -23.26
CA LYS A 7 -51.66 -41.28 -21.87
C LYS A 7 -50.59 -41.70 -20.87
N TYR A 8 -49.88 -42.80 -21.12
CA TYR A 8 -48.82 -43.30 -20.25
C TYR A 8 -47.57 -42.39 -20.26
N VAL A 9 -47.16 -41.91 -21.44
CA VAL A 9 -46.03 -40.97 -21.58
C VAL A 9 -46.36 -39.60 -20.94
N ALA A 10 -47.59 -39.11 -21.10
CA ALA A 10 -48.03 -37.86 -20.49
C ALA A 10 -48.17 -37.96 -18.94
N PHE A 11 -48.44 -39.16 -18.41
CA PHE A 11 -48.48 -39.41 -16.97
C PHE A 11 -47.08 -39.50 -16.37
N SER A 12 -46.17 -40.22 -17.05
CA SER A 12 -44.77 -40.36 -16.62
C SER A 12 -44.02 -39.03 -16.53
N GLY A 13 -44.24 -38.11 -17.48
CA GLY A 13 -43.61 -36.79 -17.48
C GLY A 13 -44.07 -35.84 -16.36
N ARG A 14 -45.29 -36.02 -15.81
CA ARG A 14 -45.77 -35.20 -14.69
C ARG A 14 -45.16 -35.64 -13.36
N CYS A 15 -44.98 -36.94 -13.17
CA CYS A 15 -44.38 -37.47 -11.94
C CYS A 15 -42.89 -37.10 -11.80
N THR A 16 -42.14 -37.10 -12.91
CA THR A 16 -40.72 -36.71 -12.89
C THR A 16 -40.52 -35.22 -12.64
N GLY A 17 -41.40 -34.36 -13.16
CA GLY A 17 -41.36 -32.92 -12.89
C GLY A 17 -41.56 -32.56 -11.42
N HIS A 18 -42.54 -33.20 -10.75
CA HIS A 18 -42.78 -32.98 -9.32
C HIS A 18 -41.66 -33.50 -8.42
N ALA A 19 -41.06 -34.65 -8.77
CA ALA A 19 -39.92 -35.19 -8.04
C ALA A 19 -38.71 -34.25 -8.11
N LEU A 20 -38.39 -33.73 -9.29
CA LEU A 20 -37.27 -32.80 -9.46
C LEU A 20 -37.49 -31.49 -8.70
N ALA A 21 -38.68 -30.90 -8.78
CA ALA A 21 -39.02 -29.69 -8.04
C ALA A 21 -38.91 -29.90 -6.52
N SER A 22 -39.36 -31.05 -6.03
CA SER A 22 -39.25 -31.41 -4.60
C SER A 22 -37.79 -31.56 -4.17
N CYS A 23 -36.95 -32.21 -4.98
CA CYS A 23 -35.51 -32.33 -4.71
C CYS A 23 -34.80 -30.97 -4.67
N VAL A 24 -35.15 -30.05 -5.57
CA VAL A 24 -34.57 -28.70 -5.59
C VAL A 24 -34.97 -27.90 -4.34
N LEU A 25 -36.24 -27.97 -3.94
CA LEU A 25 -36.73 -27.28 -2.73
C LEU A 25 -36.10 -27.84 -1.45
N LEU A 26 -35.99 -29.16 -1.34
CA LEU A 26 -35.32 -29.82 -0.21
C LEU A 26 -33.82 -29.49 -0.17
N GLY A 27 -33.14 -29.54 -1.32
CA GLY A 27 -31.73 -29.18 -1.42
C GLY A 27 -31.47 -27.72 -1.03
N GLY A 28 -32.32 -26.79 -1.50
CA GLY A 28 -32.25 -25.37 -1.12
C GLY A 28 -32.44 -25.15 0.38
N GLY A 29 -33.39 -25.87 1.01
CA GLY A 29 -33.62 -25.80 2.45
C GLY A 29 -32.41 -26.26 3.27
N VAL A 30 -31.77 -27.36 2.88
CA VAL A 30 -30.55 -27.88 3.54
C VAL A 30 -29.40 -26.88 3.42
N VAL A 31 -29.17 -26.32 2.24
CA VAL A 31 -28.09 -25.32 2.03
C VAL A 31 -28.34 -24.08 2.88
N SER A 32 -29.57 -23.57 2.90
CA SER A 32 -29.95 -22.41 3.72
C SER A 32 -29.68 -22.64 5.21
N GLU A 33 -30.01 -23.83 5.72
CA GLU A 33 -29.80 -24.16 7.13
C GLU A 33 -28.31 -24.34 7.48
N CYS A 34 -27.52 -24.91 6.56
CA CYS A 34 -26.06 -24.98 6.72
C CYS A 34 -25.40 -23.60 6.76
N VAL A 35 -25.85 -22.66 5.92
CA VAL A 35 -25.35 -21.27 5.95
C VAL A 35 -25.73 -20.58 7.27
N ARG A 36 -26.96 -20.79 7.75
CA ARG A 36 -27.40 -20.27 9.05
C ARG A 36 -26.53 -20.78 10.19
N LEU A 37 -26.34 -22.11 10.28
CA LEU A 37 -25.55 -22.74 11.34
C LEU A 37 -24.08 -22.31 11.33
N THR A 38 -23.47 -22.21 10.14
CA THR A 38 -22.07 -21.75 10.03
C THR A 38 -21.93 -20.28 10.44
N SER A 39 -22.87 -19.41 10.05
CA SER A 39 -22.87 -18.00 10.46
C SER A 39 -23.01 -17.82 11.99
N GLU A 40 -23.90 -18.57 12.64
CA GLU A 40 -24.07 -18.55 14.09
C GLU A 40 -22.83 -19.06 14.83
N PHE A 41 -22.19 -20.11 14.30
CA PHE A 41 -20.97 -20.66 14.87
C PHE A 41 -19.80 -19.70 14.76
N THR A 42 -19.60 -19.07 13.60
CA THR A 42 -18.56 -18.05 13.38
C THR A 42 -18.79 -16.84 14.28
N ALA A 43 -20.04 -16.36 14.40
CA ALA A 43 -20.36 -15.24 15.30
C ALA A 43 -20.04 -15.56 16.76
N ARG A 44 -20.30 -16.79 17.22
CA ARG A 44 -19.93 -17.24 18.58
C ARG A 44 -18.42 -17.32 18.79
N ILE A 45 -17.67 -17.81 17.81
CA ILE A 45 -16.20 -17.85 17.88
C ILE A 45 -15.63 -16.42 17.97
N LEU A 46 -16.09 -15.51 17.10
CA LEU A 46 -15.64 -14.11 17.13
C LEU A 46 -16.02 -13.43 18.45
N SER A 47 -17.22 -13.69 18.96
CA SER A 47 -17.67 -13.16 20.26
C SER A 47 -16.78 -13.65 21.41
N LEU A 48 -16.39 -14.93 21.40
CA LEU A 48 -15.47 -15.50 22.39
C LEU A 48 -14.04 -14.94 22.27
N LEU A 49 -13.52 -14.79 21.06
CA LEU A 49 -12.14 -14.34 20.82
C LEU A 49 -11.94 -12.85 21.13
N PHE A 50 -12.97 -12.02 20.87
CA PHE A 50 -12.83 -10.56 20.91
C PHE A 50 -13.63 -9.89 22.03
N GLY A 51 -14.32 -10.67 22.89
CA GLY A 51 -15.18 -10.13 23.95
C GLY A 51 -16.34 -9.27 23.44
N ALA A 52 -16.65 -9.37 22.14
CA ALA A 52 -17.68 -8.58 21.49
C ALA A 52 -19.05 -9.23 21.66
N ARG A 53 -20.02 -8.51 22.21
CA ARG A 53 -21.42 -8.97 22.30
C ARG A 53 -22.10 -8.73 20.95
N ILE A 54 -21.98 -9.70 20.03
CA ILE A 54 -22.66 -9.65 18.74
C ILE A 54 -24.11 -10.11 18.96
N GLU A 55 -25.01 -9.16 19.24
CA GLU A 55 -26.45 -9.45 19.26
C GLU A 55 -26.95 -9.59 17.82
N GLN A 56 -26.99 -10.83 17.33
CA GLN A 56 -27.69 -11.16 16.09
C GLN A 56 -29.20 -10.99 16.37
N LEU A 57 -29.76 -9.86 15.95
CA LEU A 57 -31.21 -9.64 15.98
C LEU A 57 -31.88 -10.80 15.23
N ARG A 58 -32.62 -11.64 15.96
CA ARG A 58 -33.50 -12.66 15.36
C ARG A 58 -34.42 -11.94 14.38
N THR A 59 -34.16 -12.08 13.09
CA THR A 59 -35.16 -11.82 12.06
C THR A 59 -36.25 -12.88 12.25
N GLN A 60 -37.27 -12.56 13.05
CA GLN A 60 -38.54 -13.24 12.92
C GLN A 60 -39.05 -12.94 11.51
N ALA A 61 -39.04 -13.94 10.63
CA ALA A 61 -39.70 -13.83 9.35
C ALA A 61 -41.21 -13.73 9.57
N PRO A 62 -41.89 -12.62 9.19
CA PRO A 62 -43.34 -12.60 9.17
C PRO A 62 -43.76 -13.21 7.83
N CYS A 63 -44.26 -14.44 7.88
CA CYS A 63 -45.08 -14.98 6.82
C CYS A 63 -46.48 -14.34 6.95
N SER A 64 -46.79 -13.29 6.17
CA SER A 64 -48.14 -12.97 5.66
C SER A 64 -48.15 -11.62 4.89
N ILE A 65 -48.50 -11.70 3.60
CA ILE A 65 -49.43 -10.84 2.85
C ILE A 65 -49.43 -9.32 3.21
N LEU A 66 -48.90 -8.51 2.28
CA LEU A 66 -48.97 -7.01 2.15
C LEU A 66 -50.41 -6.44 2.27
N PRO A 67 -50.68 -5.10 2.40
CA PRO A 67 -49.79 -3.91 2.29
C PRO A 67 -50.08 -2.72 3.28
N ARG A 68 -49.07 -1.89 3.60
CA ARG A 68 -49.12 -0.39 3.61
C ARG A 68 -47.95 0.19 4.42
N ILE A 69 -47.08 0.89 3.69
CA ILE A 69 -46.49 2.21 3.97
C ILE A 69 -45.96 2.50 5.39
N GLN A 70 -44.69 2.96 5.38
CA GLN A 70 -43.92 3.69 6.41
C GLN A 70 -43.15 2.84 7.44
N GLY A 71 -41.81 2.88 7.28
CA GLY A 71 -40.86 2.51 8.33
C GLY A 71 -39.89 1.40 7.92
N VAL A 72 -39.05 1.63 6.91
CA VAL A 72 -37.90 0.74 6.65
C VAL A 72 -36.85 1.01 7.74
N HIS A 73 -36.98 0.32 8.87
CA HIS A 73 -35.86 0.09 9.78
C HIS A 73 -34.98 -1.00 9.16
N ALA A 74 -34.05 -0.59 8.30
CA ALA A 74 -32.89 -1.41 7.96
C ALA A 74 -32.03 -1.51 9.21
N GLY A 75 -31.99 -2.69 9.82
CA GLY A 75 -31.07 -3.06 10.90
C GLY A 75 -29.64 -3.11 10.36
N MET A 76 -29.05 -1.94 10.12
CA MET A 76 -27.64 -1.77 9.82
C MET A 76 -26.85 -1.89 11.13
N LEU A 77 -25.80 -2.70 11.13
CA LEU A 77 -24.83 -2.77 12.23
C LEU A 77 -24.29 -1.35 12.48
N ARG A 78 -24.74 -0.71 13.56
CA ARG A 78 -24.31 0.64 13.93
C ARG A 78 -23.17 0.52 14.92
N TYR A 79 -21.95 0.65 14.42
CA TYR A 79 -20.79 0.83 15.29
C TYR A 79 -20.99 2.11 16.11
N ARG A 80 -20.94 2.00 17.44
CA ARG A 80 -20.96 3.14 18.36
C ARG A 80 -19.58 3.26 19.00
N PRO A 81 -18.75 4.25 18.59
CA PRO A 81 -17.52 4.55 19.28
C PRO A 81 -17.84 4.90 20.75
N GLY A 82 -17.06 4.38 21.70
CA GLY A 82 -17.16 4.75 23.12
C GLY A 82 -18.12 3.94 23.99
N SER A 83 -18.66 2.80 23.55
CA SER A 83 -19.28 1.87 24.50
C SER A 83 -18.19 1.21 25.35
N GLU A 84 -18.19 1.48 26.65
CA GLU A 84 -17.25 0.93 27.63
C GLU A 84 -17.29 -0.61 27.65
N GLY A 85 -16.39 -1.22 26.88
CA GLY A 85 -16.04 -2.62 27.06
C GLY A 85 -15.17 -2.77 28.31
N ALA A 86 -15.30 -3.91 29.00
CA ALA A 86 -14.63 -4.19 30.27
C ALA A 86 -13.08 -4.19 30.23
N LEU A 87 -12.46 -3.91 29.08
CA LEU A 87 -10.99 -3.88 28.89
C LEU A 87 -10.45 -2.50 28.45
N GLY A 88 -11.24 -1.43 28.59
CA GLY A 88 -10.78 -0.05 28.41
C GLY A 88 -11.35 0.65 27.17
N ALA A 89 -11.25 1.97 27.18
CA ALA A 89 -11.73 2.83 26.10
C ALA A 89 -11.08 2.43 24.77
N GLY A 90 -11.90 2.16 23.75
CA GLY A 90 -11.42 2.11 22.37
C GLY A 90 -10.67 3.39 22.02
N LEU A 91 -9.70 3.29 21.11
CA LEU A 91 -8.83 4.40 20.70
C LEU A 91 -9.66 5.70 20.54
N PRO A 92 -9.34 6.77 21.30
CA PRO A 92 -9.95 8.05 21.07
C PRO A 92 -9.38 8.59 19.75
N GLN A 93 -10.26 9.22 18.97
CA GLN A 93 -9.99 9.93 17.72
C GLN A 93 -10.01 9.08 16.44
N VAL A 94 -11.19 9.07 15.83
CA VAL A 94 -11.24 9.41 14.40
C VAL A 94 -10.56 10.78 14.27
N LEU A 95 -9.45 10.85 13.54
CA LEU A 95 -8.78 12.11 13.23
C LEU A 95 -9.81 13.06 12.61
N ASP A 96 -9.90 14.28 13.13
CA ASP A 96 -10.70 15.33 12.52
C ASP A 96 -10.07 15.67 11.16
N GLU A 97 -10.67 15.14 10.10
CA GLU A 97 -10.22 15.30 8.73
C GLU A 97 -10.17 16.78 8.35
N GLU A 98 -11.09 17.60 8.85
CA GLU A 98 -11.17 19.03 8.56
C GLU A 98 -10.02 19.79 9.22
N ALA A 99 -9.73 19.49 10.50
CA ALA A 99 -8.56 20.06 11.20
C ALA A 99 -7.23 19.64 10.54
N THR A 100 -7.14 18.41 10.04
CA THR A 100 -5.97 17.88 9.33
C THR A 100 -5.78 18.55 7.98
N LEU A 101 -6.87 18.81 7.24
CA LEU A 101 -6.86 19.52 5.97
C LEU A 101 -6.47 21.00 6.15
N GLU A 102 -6.95 21.67 7.20
CA GLU A 102 -6.55 23.05 7.50
C GLU A 102 -5.06 23.15 7.85
N GLN A 103 -4.51 22.19 8.60
CA GLN A 103 -3.07 22.16 8.93
C GLN A 103 -2.17 21.83 7.73
N THR A 104 -2.69 21.11 6.73
CA THR A 104 -1.95 20.70 5.53
C THR A 104 -2.16 21.62 4.33
N ARG A 105 -2.97 22.68 4.46
CA ARG A 105 -3.11 23.70 3.41
C ARG A 105 -1.76 24.39 3.19
N PRO A 106 -1.23 24.37 1.96
CA PRO A 106 0.00 25.11 1.65
C PRO A 106 -0.23 26.60 1.88
N ALA A 107 0.68 27.24 2.61
CA ALA A 107 0.63 28.68 2.96
C ALA A 107 0.46 29.60 1.73
N THR A 108 0.77 29.10 0.53
CA THR A 108 0.62 29.80 -0.75
C THR A 108 -0.83 30.13 -1.12
N LEU A 109 -1.84 29.44 -0.57
CA LEU A 109 -3.25 29.70 -0.89
C LEU A 109 -3.90 30.83 -0.09
N LEU A 110 -3.25 31.33 0.97
CA LEU A 110 -3.78 32.44 1.77
C LEU A 110 -3.55 33.82 1.14
N ASN A 111 -2.70 33.92 0.09
CA ASN A 111 -2.37 35.19 -0.56
C ASN A 111 -2.90 35.31 -2.00
N ALA A 112 -3.77 34.40 -2.46
CA ALA A 112 -4.33 34.45 -3.82
C ALA A 112 -5.65 35.24 -3.91
N GLY A 113 -6.02 35.98 -2.87
CA GLY A 113 -7.05 37.02 -2.93
C GLY A 113 -6.40 38.34 -3.31
N GLU A 114 -6.85 38.93 -4.43
CA GLU A 114 -6.46 40.24 -4.97
C GLU A 114 -5.15 40.30 -5.78
N GLN A 115 -5.23 39.96 -7.07
CA GLN A 115 -5.00 40.90 -8.19
C GLN A 115 -4.95 40.18 -9.56
N GLY A 116 -5.90 40.55 -10.43
CA GLY A 116 -5.61 41.03 -11.79
C GLY A 116 -5.10 40.10 -12.89
N ALA A 117 -6.03 39.74 -13.79
CA ALA A 117 -5.94 39.76 -15.26
C ALA A 117 -4.98 38.84 -16.04
N VAL A 118 -5.60 38.17 -17.01
CA VAL A 118 -5.08 37.27 -18.05
C VAL A 118 -4.12 37.96 -19.03
N SER A 119 -3.02 37.27 -19.37
CA SER A 119 -2.34 37.42 -20.67
C SER A 119 -1.67 36.11 -21.07
N THR A 120 -2.18 35.49 -22.13
CA THR A 120 -1.62 34.31 -22.79
C THR A 120 -0.40 34.67 -23.62
N SER A 121 0.75 34.03 -23.36
CA SER A 121 1.82 33.92 -24.36
C SER A 121 2.45 32.53 -24.33
N LYS A 122 2.52 31.91 -25.52
CA LYS A 122 3.26 30.67 -25.80
C LYS A 122 4.74 30.95 -25.57
N SER A 123 5.38 30.18 -24.69
CA SER A 123 6.84 30.17 -24.58
C SER A 123 7.37 28.74 -24.54
N LYS A 124 8.34 28.54 -25.44
CA LYS A 124 9.21 27.39 -25.67
C LYS A 124 9.94 27.05 -24.37
N ILE A 125 9.98 25.78 -23.98
CA ILE A 125 10.81 25.29 -22.87
C ILE A 125 12.27 25.21 -23.35
N PRO A 126 13.22 25.94 -22.77
CA PRO A 126 14.63 25.61 -22.82
C PRO A 126 14.97 24.68 -21.65
N VAL A 127 15.80 23.69 -21.93
CA VAL A 127 16.44 22.81 -20.96
C VAL A 127 17.72 23.50 -20.50
N GLU A 128 17.67 24.11 -19.32
CA GLU A 128 18.74 24.70 -18.51
C GLU A 128 18.04 25.20 -17.22
N THR A 129 18.53 25.14 -15.98
CA THR A 129 19.86 24.96 -15.39
C THR A 129 19.68 24.80 -13.87
N ASP A 130 20.81 24.69 -13.16
CA ASP A 130 21.04 25.31 -11.86
C ASP A 130 20.32 24.80 -10.61
N LEU A 131 21.11 24.03 -9.87
CA LEU A 131 21.11 23.98 -8.42
C LEU A 131 21.16 25.39 -7.83
N ASP A 132 20.34 25.62 -6.80
CA ASP A 132 20.31 26.86 -6.02
C ASP A 132 21.71 27.36 -5.62
N PRO A 133 22.04 28.65 -5.84
CA PRO A 133 23.34 29.24 -5.44
C PRO A 133 23.51 29.43 -3.93
N LEU A 134 22.54 29.05 -3.09
CA LEU A 134 22.53 29.32 -1.65
C LEU A 134 23.30 28.30 -0.78
N LEU A 135 24.00 27.33 -1.38
CA LEU A 135 24.78 26.32 -0.64
C LEU A 135 26.29 26.32 -0.92
N GLN A 136 26.85 27.38 -1.52
CA GLN A 136 28.30 27.48 -1.80
C GLN A 136 29.13 28.30 -0.80
N LYS A 137 28.66 28.53 0.44
CA LYS A 137 29.52 29.09 1.50
C LYS A 137 29.40 28.29 2.79
N GLY A 138 30.48 27.61 3.14
CA GLY A 138 30.63 27.00 4.47
C GLY A 138 31.65 25.86 4.49
N GLY A 139 32.94 26.21 4.42
CA GLY A 139 34.01 25.29 4.80
C GLY A 139 34.07 25.05 6.30
N ALA A 140 34.85 24.02 6.66
CA ALA A 140 35.25 23.60 8.00
C ALA A 140 34.20 22.84 8.85
N ALA A 141 34.35 21.52 8.85
CA ALA A 141 34.01 20.68 9.99
C ALA A 141 34.78 21.14 11.24
N SER A 142 34.07 21.60 12.27
CA SER A 142 34.45 21.51 13.68
C SER A 142 33.44 22.28 14.54
N SER A 143 32.55 21.56 15.23
CA SER A 143 32.10 21.86 16.60
C SER A 143 30.99 20.89 16.96
N LEU A 144 31.37 19.83 17.68
CA LEU A 144 30.45 19.07 18.53
C LEU A 144 29.97 20.02 19.62
N VAL A 145 28.74 20.52 19.48
CA VAL A 145 28.03 21.20 20.56
C VAL A 145 27.46 20.14 21.49
N SER A 146 28.09 20.00 22.66
CA SER A 146 27.47 19.47 23.86
C SER A 146 26.44 20.48 24.37
N GLY A 147 25.16 20.14 24.26
CA GLY A 147 24.06 20.93 24.77
C GLY A 147 22.86 20.04 25.04
N GLY A 148 22.71 19.59 26.28
CA GLY A 148 21.53 18.87 26.74
C GLY A 148 20.32 19.79 26.75
N GLY A 149 19.38 19.52 25.86
CA GLY A 149 18.05 20.09 25.75
C GLY A 149 17.37 19.48 24.54
N ASP A 150 16.13 19.02 24.68
CA ASP A 150 15.30 18.43 23.62
C ASP A 150 14.98 19.47 22.52
N ALA A 151 16.00 19.92 21.80
CA ALA A 151 15.86 20.78 20.64
C ALA A 151 15.30 19.93 19.50
N ARG A 152 13.97 19.98 19.33
CA ARG A 152 13.27 19.39 18.19
C ARG A 152 13.96 19.83 16.90
N GLN A 153 14.44 18.87 16.12
CA GLN A 153 15.15 19.16 14.88
C GLN A 153 14.22 19.90 13.91
N SER A 154 14.73 20.93 13.24
CA SER A 154 13.93 21.66 12.26
C SER A 154 13.70 20.79 11.02
N SER A 155 12.56 20.99 10.36
CA SER A 155 12.22 20.19 9.17
C SER A 155 13.25 20.35 8.04
N ALA A 156 13.80 21.56 7.88
CA ALA A 156 14.85 21.81 6.91
C ALA A 156 16.14 21.02 7.24
N ASN A 157 16.48 20.88 8.52
CA ASN A 157 17.66 20.11 8.93
C ASN A 157 17.48 18.61 8.66
N LEU A 158 16.32 18.05 9.03
CA LEU A 158 15.99 16.64 8.77
C LEU A 158 16.05 16.29 7.28
N ILE A 159 15.49 17.16 6.43
CA ILE A 159 15.54 16.98 4.97
C ILE A 159 16.98 17.05 4.47
N ALA A 160 17.81 17.96 5.00
CA ALA A 160 19.23 18.04 4.66
C ALA A 160 20.00 16.77 5.07
N LEU A 161 19.72 16.21 6.24
CA LEU A 161 20.29 14.93 6.70
C LEU A 161 19.90 13.78 5.77
N ALA A 162 18.63 13.69 5.36
CA ALA A 162 18.18 12.69 4.41
C ALA A 162 18.91 12.80 3.07
N HIS A 163 19.09 14.02 2.53
CA HIS A 163 19.88 14.24 1.33
C HIS A 163 21.34 13.80 1.49
N ASN A 164 21.97 14.05 2.64
CA ASN A 164 23.34 13.64 2.90
C ASN A 164 23.49 12.12 2.88
N ILE A 165 22.55 11.40 3.50
CA ILE A 165 22.51 9.93 3.48
C ILE A 165 22.32 9.40 2.06
N LEU A 166 21.42 9.99 1.27
CA LEU A 166 21.21 9.60 -0.12
C LEU A 166 22.46 9.81 -0.99
N ARG A 167 23.20 10.91 -0.79
CA ARG A 167 24.48 11.17 -1.47
C ARG A 167 25.55 10.15 -1.07
N ALA A 168 25.52 9.69 0.18
CA ALA A 168 26.39 8.64 0.70
C ALA A 168 25.86 7.21 0.42
N GLU A 169 25.05 7.03 -0.63
CA GLU A 169 24.47 5.74 -1.04
C GLU A 169 23.67 5.05 0.07
N PHE A 170 22.73 5.79 0.65
CA PHE A 170 21.95 5.33 1.81
C PHE A 170 22.81 5.08 3.05
N GLY A 171 23.98 5.73 3.14
CA GLY A 171 24.92 5.62 4.26
C GLY A 171 25.93 4.48 4.12
N THR A 172 25.93 3.70 3.04
CA THR A 172 26.90 2.60 2.85
C THR A 172 28.32 3.13 2.63
N MET A 173 28.47 4.28 1.98
CA MET A 173 29.77 4.94 1.76
C MET A 173 30.27 5.69 3.01
N GLN A 174 29.38 6.04 3.93
CA GLN A 174 29.69 6.72 5.20
C GLN A 174 28.83 6.12 6.33
N PRO A 175 29.19 4.93 6.85
CA PRO A 175 28.37 4.22 7.84
C PRO A 175 28.17 4.98 9.15
N ASP A 176 28.98 5.99 9.45
CA ASP A 176 28.84 6.84 10.65
C ASP A 176 27.58 7.72 10.62
N LEU A 177 26.99 7.93 9.43
CA LEU A 177 25.69 8.58 9.28
C LEU A 177 24.54 7.69 9.78
N LEU A 178 24.77 6.39 9.94
CA LEU A 178 23.81 5.41 10.45
C LEU A 178 24.07 5.17 11.94
N ALA A 179 23.00 5.21 12.72
CA ALA A 179 23.03 4.93 14.15
C ALA A 179 23.42 3.48 14.42
N GLU A 180 23.92 3.18 15.63
CA GLU A 180 24.35 1.82 15.97
C GLU A 180 23.19 0.83 16.01
N ASP A 181 22.01 1.31 16.42
CA ASP A 181 20.75 0.57 16.46
C ASP A 181 19.99 0.60 15.11
N PHE A 182 20.63 1.03 14.02
CA PHE A 182 19.98 1.21 12.73
C PHE A 182 19.25 -0.04 12.21
N ARG A 183 18.05 0.20 11.67
CA ARG A 183 17.18 -0.81 11.04
C ARG A 183 16.83 -0.46 9.60
N PHE A 184 17.07 -1.41 8.70
CA PHE A 184 16.56 -1.37 7.33
C PHE A 184 15.34 -2.27 7.19
N VAL A 185 14.20 -1.71 6.77
CA VAL A 185 12.91 -2.41 6.70
C VAL A 185 12.19 -2.14 5.39
N PHE A 186 12.11 -3.16 4.53
CA PHE A 186 11.41 -3.13 3.24
C PHE A 186 10.32 -4.21 3.24
N PRO A 187 9.32 -4.16 2.33
CA PRO A 187 8.17 -5.08 2.33
C PRO A 187 8.50 -6.57 2.44
N VAL A 188 9.63 -6.99 1.86
CA VAL A 188 10.07 -8.40 1.83
C VAL A 188 11.44 -8.60 2.51
N VAL A 189 12.20 -7.52 2.70
CA VAL A 189 13.59 -7.59 3.20
C VAL A 189 13.70 -6.87 4.52
N GLY A 190 14.26 -7.56 5.51
CA GLY A 190 14.51 -7.03 6.85
C GLY A 190 13.54 -7.54 7.90
N PRO A 191 13.65 -7.02 9.14
CA PRO A 191 14.56 -5.95 9.56
C PRO A 191 16.04 -6.37 9.51
N LEU A 192 16.90 -5.59 8.84
CA LEU A 192 18.35 -5.79 8.86
C LEU A 192 19.02 -4.81 9.83
N SER A 193 20.06 -5.25 10.53
CA SER A 193 20.95 -4.38 11.31
C SER A 193 21.85 -3.52 10.42
N LYS A 194 22.50 -2.49 10.99
CA LYS A 194 23.52 -1.67 10.31
C LYS A 194 24.55 -2.50 9.57
N ARG A 195 25.14 -3.49 10.23
CA ARG A 195 26.19 -4.34 9.65
C ARG A 195 25.67 -5.14 8.46
N GLU A 196 24.54 -5.84 8.64
CA GLU A 196 23.93 -6.66 7.59
C GLU A 196 23.52 -5.80 6.38
N PHE A 197 22.96 -4.61 6.64
CA PHE A 197 22.61 -3.67 5.60
C PHE A 197 23.83 -3.21 4.81
N VAL A 198 24.87 -2.69 5.47
CA VAL A 198 26.07 -2.19 4.78
C VAL A 198 26.75 -3.30 3.98
N GLU A 199 26.86 -4.50 4.55
CA GLU A 199 27.45 -5.67 3.88
C GLU A 199 26.62 -6.08 2.65
N ALA A 200 25.31 -6.25 2.80
CA ALA A 200 24.44 -6.65 1.71
C ALA A 200 24.37 -5.60 0.60
N PHE A 201 24.15 -4.33 0.95
CA PHE A 201 23.92 -3.27 -0.02
C PHE A 201 25.20 -2.92 -0.81
N SER A 202 26.37 -2.98 -0.17
CA SER A 202 27.66 -2.79 -0.84
C SER A 202 27.99 -3.93 -1.81
N SER A 203 27.46 -5.14 -1.55
CA SER A 203 27.71 -6.33 -2.38
C SER A 203 27.04 -6.28 -3.76
N PHE A 204 25.94 -5.53 -3.90
CA PHE A 204 25.15 -5.50 -5.13
C PHE A 204 25.79 -4.71 -6.27
N GLN A 205 26.82 -3.91 -5.99
CA GLN A 205 27.60 -3.14 -6.98
C GLN A 205 26.73 -2.45 -8.05
N VAL A 206 25.59 -1.89 -7.66
CA VAL A 206 24.53 -1.42 -8.58
C VAL A 206 25.06 -0.39 -9.57
N ARG A 207 26.01 0.47 -9.16
CA ARG A 207 26.66 1.44 -10.05
C ARG A 207 27.48 0.82 -11.18
N ASN A 208 28.06 -0.36 -10.98
CA ASN A 208 28.78 -1.04 -12.05
C ASN A 208 27.81 -1.49 -13.15
N THR A 209 26.60 -1.89 -12.77
CA THR A 209 25.52 -2.25 -13.70
C THR A 209 24.85 -1.03 -14.33
N PHE A 210 24.64 0.02 -13.54
CA PHE A 210 23.96 1.26 -13.92
C PHE A 210 24.81 2.51 -13.57
N PRO A 211 25.87 2.83 -14.34
CA PRO A 211 26.76 3.95 -14.04
C PRO A 211 26.04 5.31 -14.08
N GLN A 212 24.99 5.41 -14.90
CA GLN A 212 24.17 6.61 -15.05
C GLN A 212 22.92 6.59 -14.16
N LEU A 213 22.89 5.73 -13.13
CA LEU A 213 21.77 5.61 -12.19
C LEU A 213 21.33 6.99 -11.69
N ARG A 214 20.06 7.33 -11.96
CA ARG A 214 19.38 8.46 -11.34
C ARG A 214 18.26 7.93 -10.47
N GLY A 215 18.41 8.03 -9.15
CA GLY A 215 17.36 7.61 -8.20
C GLY A 215 16.12 8.50 -8.23
N ASN A 216 16.27 9.76 -8.67
CA ASN A 216 15.25 10.82 -8.68
C ASN A 216 14.41 10.83 -7.41
N PHE A 217 15.01 11.34 -6.32
CA PHE A 217 14.32 11.50 -5.06
C PHE A 217 13.62 12.86 -5.00
N PHE A 218 12.36 12.90 -4.56
CA PHE A 218 11.55 14.13 -4.53
C PHE A 218 10.45 14.04 -3.47
N GLY A 219 9.74 15.17 -3.23
CA GLY A 219 8.61 15.21 -2.31
C GLY A 219 8.99 14.95 -0.86
N PHE A 220 10.11 15.52 -0.42
CA PHE A 220 10.58 15.40 0.97
C PHE A 220 9.64 16.14 1.92
N GLN A 221 9.16 15.45 2.93
CA GLN A 221 8.27 16.01 3.94
C GLN A 221 8.53 15.35 5.30
N VAL A 222 8.58 16.16 6.36
CA VAL A 222 8.63 15.63 7.73
C VAL A 222 7.25 15.13 8.12
N ASP A 223 7.21 13.96 8.75
CA ASP A 223 5.97 13.38 9.26
C ASP A 223 5.38 14.27 10.37
N PRO A 224 4.09 14.66 10.28
CA PRO A 224 3.46 15.49 11.30
C PRO A 224 3.29 14.78 12.65
N LEU A 225 3.22 13.44 12.67
CA LEU A 225 3.04 12.61 13.85
C LEU A 225 4.37 12.08 14.40
N GLU A 226 5.34 11.83 13.52
CA GLU A 226 6.68 11.34 13.87
C GLU A 226 7.75 12.37 13.43
N PRO A 227 7.95 13.47 14.18
CA PRO A 227 8.66 14.65 13.69
C PRO A 227 10.16 14.47 13.45
N ASP A 228 10.71 13.32 13.81
CA ASP A 228 12.07 12.85 13.52
C ASP A 228 12.15 12.03 12.23
N ARG A 229 11.02 11.81 11.54
CA ARG A 229 10.91 11.05 10.30
C ARG A 229 10.70 11.95 9.10
N VAL A 230 11.42 11.66 8.02
CA VAL A 230 11.24 12.27 6.70
C VAL A 230 10.71 11.23 5.73
N TRP A 231 9.57 11.51 5.11
CA TRP A 231 9.02 10.80 3.96
C TRP A 231 9.51 11.43 2.66
N PHE A 232 9.77 10.60 1.65
CA PHE A 232 10.11 11.06 0.30
C PHE A 232 9.83 9.97 -0.73
N PHE A 233 9.72 10.38 -1.98
CA PHE A 233 9.52 9.50 -3.11
C PHE A 233 10.84 9.20 -3.83
N SER A 234 10.91 8.07 -4.52
CA SER A 234 11.92 7.77 -5.53
C SER A 234 11.28 7.32 -6.83
N ARG A 235 11.95 7.61 -7.96
CA ARG A 235 11.57 7.13 -9.28
C ARG A 235 12.79 6.97 -10.19
N GLY A 236 13.42 5.82 -10.10
CA GLY A 236 14.63 5.50 -10.82
C GLY A 236 14.43 5.43 -12.33
N ASP A 237 15.39 6.02 -13.05
CA ASP A 237 15.59 5.81 -14.48
C ASP A 237 17.02 5.33 -14.70
N MET A 238 17.15 4.11 -15.20
CA MET A 238 18.40 3.37 -15.21
C MET A 238 18.62 2.73 -16.57
N LEU A 239 19.76 2.99 -17.19
CA LEU A 239 20.20 2.26 -18.38
C LEU A 239 21.26 1.23 -17.96
N GLN A 240 20.97 -0.05 -18.19
CA GLN A 240 21.94 -1.10 -17.96
C GLN A 240 23.07 -0.96 -18.99
N THR A 241 24.29 -0.73 -18.52
CA THR A 241 25.47 -0.75 -19.41
C THR A 241 26.53 -1.74 -18.95
N GLY A 242 26.50 -2.15 -17.68
CA GLY A 242 27.37 -3.18 -17.12
C GLY A 242 26.65 -4.51 -16.84
N PRO A 243 27.43 -5.57 -16.53
CA PRO A 243 26.86 -6.82 -16.05
C PRO A 243 26.33 -6.64 -14.62
N LEU A 244 25.33 -7.46 -14.25
CA LEU A 244 24.88 -7.54 -12.86
C LEU A 244 25.44 -8.80 -12.19
N LYS A 245 26.14 -8.60 -11.08
CA LYS A 245 26.67 -9.67 -10.22
C LYS A 245 25.93 -9.64 -8.89
N LEU A 246 25.31 -10.76 -8.50
CA LEU A 246 24.78 -10.94 -7.14
C LEU A 246 25.65 -11.97 -6.43
N PRO A 247 26.59 -11.55 -5.56
CA PRO A 247 27.54 -12.47 -4.94
C PRO A 247 26.88 -13.58 -4.11
N GLY A 248 25.71 -13.34 -3.52
CA GLY A 248 24.95 -14.34 -2.76
C GLY A 248 24.30 -15.46 -3.61
N LEU A 249 24.21 -15.30 -4.94
CA LEU A 249 23.67 -16.31 -5.86
C LEU A 249 24.77 -17.03 -6.67
N GLY A 250 26.05 -16.68 -6.47
CA GLY A 250 27.19 -17.37 -7.07
C GLY A 250 27.29 -17.29 -8.60
N CYS A 251 26.51 -16.44 -9.27
CA CYS A 251 26.49 -16.36 -10.73
C CYS A 251 26.29 -14.92 -11.25
N THR A 252 26.82 -14.64 -12.45
CA THR A 252 26.47 -13.44 -13.21
C THR A 252 25.09 -13.66 -13.79
N LEU A 253 24.08 -13.01 -13.22
CA LEU A 253 22.68 -13.27 -13.58
C LEU A 253 22.29 -12.65 -14.92
N VAL A 254 22.93 -11.53 -15.30
CA VAL A 254 22.62 -10.81 -16.54
C VAL A 254 23.92 -10.30 -17.15
N LYS A 255 24.19 -10.71 -18.39
CA LYS A 255 25.27 -10.13 -19.20
C LYS A 255 24.99 -8.65 -19.43
N ALA A 256 26.04 -7.84 -19.60
CA ALA A 256 25.87 -6.45 -19.98
C ALA A 256 25.02 -6.38 -21.26
N ASN A 257 23.88 -5.70 -21.19
CA ASN A 257 23.04 -5.41 -22.33
C ASN A 257 22.86 -3.91 -22.37
N SER A 258 23.66 -3.23 -23.20
CA SER A 258 23.78 -1.76 -23.29
C SER A 258 22.50 -1.02 -23.67
N SER A 259 21.38 -1.73 -23.84
CA SER A 259 20.11 -1.19 -24.33
C SER A 259 18.94 -1.36 -23.37
N LYS A 260 19.11 -2.06 -22.23
CA LYS A 260 17.98 -2.33 -21.34
C LYS A 260 17.77 -1.19 -20.34
N ARG A 261 16.70 -0.41 -20.57
CA ARG A 261 16.27 0.65 -19.67
C ARG A 261 15.29 0.10 -18.63
N VAL A 262 15.54 0.41 -17.36
CA VAL A 262 14.69 0.06 -16.22
C VAL A 262 14.10 1.35 -15.66
N LEU A 263 12.78 1.42 -15.62
CA LEU A 263 12.04 2.51 -15.01
C LEU A 263 11.37 1.97 -13.74
N THR A 264 11.77 2.44 -12.56
CA THR A 264 11.09 2.02 -11.34
C THR A 264 9.71 2.69 -11.25
N PRO A 265 8.72 2.04 -10.63
CA PRO A 265 7.50 2.73 -10.24
C PRO A 265 7.83 3.83 -9.22
N PRO A 266 6.96 4.83 -9.05
CA PRO A 266 6.99 5.71 -7.90
C PRO A 266 6.94 4.89 -6.61
N GLN A 267 7.95 5.06 -5.76
CA GLN A 267 8.06 4.37 -4.47
C GLN A 267 8.20 5.37 -3.35
N ILE A 268 7.64 5.04 -2.19
CA ILE A 268 7.77 5.83 -0.97
C ILE A 268 8.87 5.22 -0.09
N LEU A 269 9.68 6.09 0.50
CA LEU A 269 10.71 5.78 1.47
C LEU A 269 10.59 6.71 2.67
N SER A 270 11.13 6.28 3.80
CA SER A 270 11.34 7.14 4.94
C SER A 270 12.68 6.92 5.61
N MET A 271 13.18 7.99 6.23
CA MET A 271 14.34 7.96 7.13
C MET A 271 13.94 8.58 8.46
N SER A 272 14.22 7.88 9.56
CA SER A 272 14.06 8.43 10.92
C SER A 272 15.42 8.71 11.56
N PHE A 273 15.51 9.79 12.31
CA PHE A 273 16.76 10.33 12.84
C PHE A 273 16.76 10.45 14.35
N HIS A 274 17.89 10.11 14.98
CA HIS A 274 18.13 10.46 16.38
C HIS A 274 18.37 11.96 16.53
N ALA A 275 18.30 12.46 17.77
CA ALA A 275 18.59 13.85 18.08
C ALA A 275 20.00 14.30 17.64
N ASP A 276 20.96 13.37 17.57
CA ASP A 276 22.33 13.62 17.10
C ASP A 276 22.48 13.66 15.57
N GLY A 277 21.38 13.46 14.84
CA GLY A 277 21.32 13.52 13.37
C GLY A 277 21.69 12.21 12.67
N ARG A 278 21.98 11.12 13.39
CA ARG A 278 22.21 9.80 12.79
C ARG A 278 20.89 9.12 12.46
N CYS A 279 20.82 8.46 11.31
CA CYS A 279 19.63 7.73 10.90
C CYS A 279 19.56 6.38 11.62
N TYR A 280 18.45 6.10 12.32
CA TYR A 280 18.22 4.83 13.01
C TYR A 280 17.23 3.92 12.28
N GLN A 281 16.50 4.43 11.30
CA GLN A 281 15.58 3.60 10.51
C GLN A 281 15.47 4.09 9.08
N LEU A 282 15.65 3.16 8.14
CA LEU A 282 15.38 3.36 6.72
C LEU A 282 14.28 2.39 6.30
N THR A 283 13.13 2.93 5.90
CA THR A 283 12.06 2.14 5.27
C THR A 283 11.90 2.53 3.81
N GLY A 284 11.44 1.60 2.98
CA GLY A 284 11.25 1.91 1.57
C GLY A 284 10.83 0.74 0.70
N GLY A 285 10.79 1.01 -0.60
CA GLY A 285 10.33 0.02 -1.58
C GLY A 285 8.82 -0.17 -1.62
N TYR A 286 8.05 0.67 -0.93
CA TYR A 286 6.59 0.66 -0.99
C TYR A 286 6.13 1.33 -2.29
N VAL A 287 5.55 0.55 -3.18
CA VAL A 287 5.11 1.04 -4.49
C VAL A 287 3.82 1.82 -4.36
N ALA A 288 3.85 3.10 -4.73
CA ALA A 288 2.68 3.98 -4.70
C ALA A 288 1.80 3.80 -5.95
N ASP A 289 2.42 3.55 -7.10
CA ASP A 289 1.71 3.21 -8.34
C ASP A 289 2.37 1.99 -9.01
N ARG A 290 1.68 0.85 -8.92
CA ARG A 290 2.16 -0.41 -9.47
C ARG A 290 2.07 -0.53 -10.99
N MET A 291 1.32 0.36 -11.64
CA MET A 291 1.13 0.35 -13.09
C MET A 291 2.22 1.15 -13.82
N ALA A 292 3.00 1.95 -13.09
CA ALA A 292 4.05 2.76 -13.66
C ALA A 292 5.39 2.02 -13.78
N GLY A 293 6.15 2.34 -14.83
CA GLY A 293 7.50 1.83 -15.04
C GLY A 293 7.54 0.45 -15.70
N THR A 294 8.68 -0.23 -15.57
CA THR A 294 8.96 -1.52 -16.22
C THR A 294 9.17 -2.66 -15.20
N CYS A 295 8.83 -2.43 -13.93
CA CYS A 295 9.04 -3.37 -12.84
C CYS A 295 7.80 -4.18 -12.48
N ASP A 296 6.71 -4.04 -13.24
CA ASP A 296 5.43 -4.74 -13.02
C ASP A 296 4.92 -4.64 -11.57
N GLY A 297 5.06 -3.45 -11.00
CA GLY A 297 4.58 -3.16 -9.64
C GLY A 297 5.48 -3.63 -8.51
N LEU A 298 6.67 -4.14 -8.79
CA LEU A 298 7.63 -4.53 -7.76
C LEU A 298 8.48 -3.36 -7.26
N GLY A 299 8.70 -3.38 -5.95
CA GLY A 299 9.43 -2.39 -5.17
C GLY A 299 10.95 -2.60 -5.14
N GLY A 300 11.70 -1.54 -4.82
CA GLY A 300 13.13 -1.60 -4.51
C GLY A 300 13.97 -2.32 -5.56
N PHE A 301 15.01 -3.02 -5.10
CA PHE A 301 15.91 -3.76 -5.98
C PHE A 301 15.24 -4.96 -6.66
N PHE A 302 14.21 -5.55 -6.06
CA PHE A 302 13.47 -6.67 -6.66
C PHE A 302 12.76 -6.25 -7.95
N GLY A 303 12.20 -5.04 -7.99
CA GLY A 303 11.66 -4.48 -9.23
C GLY A 303 12.71 -4.31 -10.32
N VAL A 304 13.93 -3.95 -9.96
CA VAL A 304 15.06 -3.86 -10.91
C VAL A 304 15.43 -5.24 -11.45
N LEU A 305 15.55 -6.25 -10.58
CA LEU A 305 15.81 -7.63 -10.99
C LEU A 305 14.73 -8.15 -11.93
N HIS A 306 13.45 -7.93 -11.60
CA HIS A 306 12.32 -8.31 -12.44
C HIS A 306 12.38 -7.64 -13.81
N ALA A 307 12.58 -6.32 -13.85
CA ALA A 307 12.71 -5.58 -15.09
C ALA A 307 13.86 -6.12 -15.94
N LEU A 308 14.96 -6.54 -15.32
CA LEU A 308 16.10 -7.19 -15.99
C LEU A 308 15.81 -8.62 -16.47
N GLY A 309 14.69 -9.23 -16.09
CA GLY A 309 14.27 -10.57 -16.50
C GLY A 309 14.67 -11.67 -15.50
N ILE A 310 15.10 -11.28 -14.30
CA ILE A 310 15.40 -12.22 -13.22
C ILE A 310 14.12 -12.45 -12.41
N THR A 311 13.71 -13.70 -12.29
CA THR A 311 12.59 -14.09 -11.42
C THR A 311 13.13 -14.61 -10.10
N LEU A 312 12.65 -14.06 -8.99
CA LEU A 312 13.00 -14.53 -7.66
C LEU A 312 12.21 -15.81 -7.32
N PRO A 313 12.80 -16.77 -6.58
CA PRO A 313 12.22 -18.10 -6.36
C PRO A 313 11.06 -18.13 -5.37
N PHE A 314 10.66 -16.98 -4.80
CA PHE A 314 9.59 -16.88 -3.81
C PHE A 314 8.40 -16.04 -4.33
N PRO A 315 7.17 -16.29 -3.83
CA PRO A 315 5.95 -15.62 -4.32
C PRO A 315 5.96 -14.09 -4.17
N GLU A 316 6.48 -13.56 -3.06
CA GLU A 316 6.49 -12.13 -2.72
C GLU A 316 7.42 -11.32 -3.63
N GLY A 317 8.32 -11.99 -4.35
CA GLY A 317 9.23 -11.39 -5.33
C GLY A 317 8.63 -11.36 -6.74
N ARG A 318 7.36 -11.71 -6.90
CA ARG A 318 6.65 -11.71 -8.19
C ARG A 318 5.65 -10.55 -8.26
N PRO A 319 5.41 -10.00 -9.46
CA PRO A 319 4.35 -9.02 -9.68
C PRO A 319 3.01 -9.50 -9.11
N TRP A 320 2.24 -8.58 -8.54
CA TRP A 320 0.89 -8.88 -8.10
C TRP A 320 0.06 -9.34 -9.30
N LYS A 321 -0.57 -10.51 -9.16
CA LYS A 321 -1.52 -11.05 -10.12
C LYS A 321 -2.84 -11.31 -9.41
N PRO A 322 -3.97 -10.77 -9.88
CA PRO A 322 -5.26 -11.07 -9.29
C PRO A 322 -5.57 -12.56 -9.42
N SER A 323 -6.27 -13.12 -8.43
CA SER A 323 -6.80 -14.47 -8.57
C SER A 323 -7.96 -14.45 -9.57
N PRO A 324 -8.23 -15.55 -10.30
CA PRO A 324 -9.38 -15.61 -11.21
C PRO A 324 -10.70 -15.30 -10.51
N PHE A 325 -10.85 -15.73 -9.26
CA PHE A 325 -12.01 -15.41 -8.43
C PHE A 325 -12.11 -13.90 -8.17
N TRP A 326 -10.99 -13.24 -7.85
CA TRP A 326 -10.94 -11.79 -7.66
C TRP A 326 -11.33 -11.05 -8.94
N GLU A 327 -10.81 -11.46 -10.10
CA GLU A 327 -11.18 -10.86 -11.40
C GLU A 327 -12.69 -10.94 -11.64
N VAL A 328 -13.29 -12.13 -11.47
CA VAL A 328 -14.73 -12.32 -11.63
C VAL A 328 -15.51 -11.44 -10.64
N PHE A 329 -15.05 -11.36 -9.39
CA PHE A 329 -15.67 -10.53 -8.37
C PHE A 329 -15.64 -9.04 -8.77
N ILE A 330 -14.49 -8.48 -9.18
CA ILE A 330 -14.43 -7.06 -9.53
C ILE A 330 -15.27 -6.74 -10.78
N MET A 331 -15.31 -7.65 -11.75
CA MET A 331 -16.11 -7.48 -12.96
C MET A 331 -17.60 -7.44 -12.65
N ARG A 332 -18.05 -8.21 -11.66
CA ARG A 332 -19.44 -8.25 -11.21
C ARG A 332 -19.76 -7.26 -10.09
N ALA A 333 -18.76 -6.64 -9.46
CA ALA A 333 -18.95 -5.75 -8.31
C ALA A 333 -19.92 -4.60 -8.64
N GLN A 334 -19.82 -4.00 -9.83
CA GLN A 334 -20.76 -2.96 -10.26
C GLN A 334 -22.20 -3.47 -10.38
N GLN A 335 -22.38 -4.70 -10.87
CA GLN A 335 -23.69 -5.33 -10.96
C GLN A 335 -24.26 -5.63 -9.56
N ILE A 336 -23.44 -6.19 -8.67
CA ILE A 336 -23.80 -6.46 -7.27
C ILE A 336 -24.23 -5.16 -6.57
N ILE A 337 -23.49 -4.06 -6.76
CA ILE A 337 -23.85 -2.75 -6.21
C ILE A 337 -25.21 -2.27 -6.74
N ARG A 338 -25.49 -2.46 -8.04
CA ARG A 338 -26.80 -2.09 -8.62
C ARG A 338 -27.94 -2.92 -8.05
N GLU A 339 -27.74 -4.22 -7.91
CA GLU A 339 -28.75 -5.14 -7.34
C GLU A 339 -29.01 -4.82 -5.86
N TRP A 340 -27.97 -4.51 -5.08
CA TRP A 340 -28.12 -4.11 -3.67
C TRP A 340 -28.85 -2.78 -3.48
N ARG A 341 -28.76 -1.85 -4.43
CA ARG A 341 -29.53 -0.59 -4.39
C ARG A 341 -31.02 -0.78 -4.67
N GLN A 342 -31.42 -1.94 -5.20
CA GLN A 342 -32.82 -2.27 -5.53
C GLN A 342 -33.54 -3.04 -4.42
N LEU A 343 -32.82 -3.44 -3.36
CA LEU A 343 -33.35 -4.09 -2.16
C LEU A 343 -33.70 -3.07 -1.08
#